data_AF-A0A5Q2MGT1-F1
#
_entry.id   AF-A0A5Q2MGT1-F1
#
_cell.length_a   1.000
_cell.length_b   1.000
_cell.length_c   1.000
_cell.angle_alpha   90.00
_cell.angle_beta   90.00
_cell.angle_gamma   90.00
#
_symmetry.space_group_name_H-M   'P 1'
#
loop_
_entity.id
_entity.type
_entity.pdbx_description
1 polymer ?
#
loop_
_entity_poly.entity_id
_entity_poly.type
_entity_poly.pdbx_seq_one_letter_code
_entity_poly.pdbx_strand_id
1 'polypeptide(L)'
;MIRTLPDGRKEARCDDCDFVFTYGSPVEAPKPAATRTRAAPRTRTAAPVKPSVLPIVVARKQFPTAADAPLERVQQALMRKHEFLATVPYAVAPTVAAHWKKYQWVFSADGLDRAANYDLQQFVHDRTGGDPGSTTELDKAWTLMGELEGARRVRATIQHLLRGPGDVEDRFTELAEGTYAESMPGFGEALLTKTLAIAEPHRFLPILSLDEKRRIAEAVYGVEIPAAGVGSWTVGRLVVWTNDLLVELVGEDLEDLFHVAQFLRWAVEQ
;
A
#
# COMPACT_ATOMS: atom_id res chain seq x y z
N MET A 1 35.44 -49.58 -3.11
CA MET A 1 34.90 -49.47 -4.52
C MET A 1 33.35 -49.37 -4.52
N ILE A 2 32.70 -48.56 -5.39
CA ILE A 2 31.21 -48.39 -5.42
C ILE A 2 30.62 -48.95 -6.72
N ARG A 3 29.60 -49.82 -6.62
CA ARG A 3 28.88 -50.43 -7.74
C ARG A 3 27.38 -50.09 -7.67
N THR A 4 26.75 -49.79 -8.80
CA THR A 4 25.29 -49.59 -8.87
C THR A 4 24.60 -50.92 -9.18
N LEU A 5 23.56 -51.25 -8.40
CA LEU A 5 22.74 -52.45 -8.54
C LEU A 5 21.60 -52.23 -9.56
N PRO A 6 21.03 -53.32 -10.12
CA PRO A 6 19.98 -53.24 -11.15
C PRO A 6 18.69 -52.51 -10.74
N ASP A 7 18.46 -52.38 -9.42
CA ASP A 7 17.31 -51.70 -8.82
C ASP A 7 17.58 -50.22 -8.49
N GLY A 8 18.71 -49.68 -8.93
CA GLY A 8 19.12 -48.30 -8.75
C GLY A 8 19.82 -48.01 -7.41
N ARG A 9 19.94 -48.98 -6.51
CA ARG A 9 20.67 -48.82 -5.25
C ARG A 9 22.19 -48.88 -5.48
N LYS A 10 22.96 -48.28 -4.58
CA LYS A 10 24.43 -48.31 -4.63
C LYS A 10 24.97 -49.23 -3.56
N GLU A 11 25.91 -50.07 -3.95
CA GLU A 11 26.65 -50.97 -3.09
C GLU A 11 28.07 -50.42 -2.93
N ALA A 12 28.50 -50.21 -1.68
CA ALA A 12 29.86 -49.82 -1.35
C ALA A 12 30.53 -50.94 -0.57
N ARG A 13 31.77 -51.26 -0.97
CA ARG A 13 32.66 -52.18 -0.25
C ARG A 13 33.75 -51.38 0.45
N CYS A 14 33.94 -51.64 1.73
CA CYS A 14 35.04 -51.12 2.52
C CYS A 14 36.32 -51.87 2.14
N ASP A 15 37.37 -51.14 1.77
CA ASP A 15 38.60 -51.74 1.26
C ASP A 15 39.49 -52.34 2.37
N ASP A 16 39.24 -52.01 3.65
CA ASP A 16 40.03 -52.51 4.80
C ASP A 16 39.48 -53.79 5.45
N CYS A 17 38.15 -53.96 5.47
CA CYS A 17 37.50 -55.08 6.18
C CYS A 17 36.57 -55.91 5.30
N ASP A 18 36.53 -55.62 4.00
CA ASP A 18 35.72 -56.32 3.00
C ASP A 18 34.21 -56.32 3.25
N PHE A 19 33.75 -55.54 4.22
CA PHE A 19 32.35 -55.39 4.54
C PHE A 19 31.62 -54.62 3.43
N VAL A 20 30.49 -55.18 2.99
CA VAL A 20 29.69 -54.63 1.90
C VAL A 20 28.35 -54.16 2.45
N PHE A 21 27.99 -52.91 2.12
CA PHE A 21 26.70 -52.34 2.51
C PHE A 21 26.02 -51.64 1.33
N THR A 22 24.69 -51.72 1.29
CA THR A 22 23.86 -51.12 0.26
C THR A 22 23.13 -49.89 0.80
N TYR A 23 23.11 -48.82 0.01
CA TYR A 23 22.43 -47.57 0.36
C TYR A 23 21.70 -46.97 -0.85
N GLY A 24 20.65 -46.20 -0.56
CA GLY A 24 19.69 -45.69 -1.54
C GLY A 24 18.38 -46.47 -1.55
N SER A 25 17.29 -45.80 -1.92
CA SER A 25 15.97 -46.41 -2.08
C SER A 25 15.84 -47.07 -3.46
N PRO A 26 15.12 -48.20 -3.60
CA PRO A 26 14.87 -48.81 -4.89
C PRO A 26 14.12 -47.82 -5.80
N VAL A 27 14.62 -47.62 -7.01
CA VAL A 27 13.93 -46.79 -8.01
C VAL A 27 13.00 -47.71 -8.80
N GLU A 28 11.69 -47.51 -8.65
CA GLU A 28 10.69 -48.24 -9.43
C GLU A 28 10.90 -47.95 -10.93
N ALA A 29 10.99 -49.00 -11.74
CA ALA A 29 11.21 -48.87 -13.17
C ALA A 29 10.09 -48.03 -13.81
N PRO A 30 10.42 -47.11 -14.75
CA PRO A 30 9.40 -46.30 -15.41
C PRO A 30 8.46 -47.22 -16.19
N LYS A 31 7.16 -47.15 -15.86
CA LYS A 31 6.09 -47.79 -16.63
C LYS A 31 6.24 -47.42 -18.11
N PRO A 32 6.14 -48.38 -19.05
CA PRO A 32 6.13 -48.06 -20.47
C PRO A 32 4.96 -47.11 -20.77
N ALA A 33 5.26 -46.05 -21.51
CA ALA A 33 4.30 -45.02 -21.86
C ALA A 33 3.10 -45.64 -22.59
N ALA A 34 1.89 -45.40 -22.07
CA ALA A 34 0.68 -45.73 -22.79
C ALA A 34 0.65 -44.94 -24.11
N THR A 35 0.42 -45.64 -25.21
CA THR A 35 0.23 -45.08 -26.55
C THR A 35 -0.92 -44.08 -26.51
N ARG A 36 -0.61 -42.78 -26.51
CA ARG A 36 -1.60 -41.71 -26.54
C ARG A 36 -2.26 -41.69 -27.92
N THR A 37 -3.47 -42.23 -28.00
CA THR A 37 -4.43 -41.87 -29.04
C THR A 37 -4.66 -40.36 -28.94
N ARG A 38 -4.54 -39.68 -30.08
CA ARG A 38 -4.62 -38.22 -30.23
C ARG A 38 -5.99 -37.73 -29.75
N ALA A 39 -6.07 -37.28 -28.50
CA ALA A 39 -7.25 -36.62 -27.96
C ALA A 39 -7.49 -35.30 -28.70
N ALA A 40 -8.75 -35.05 -29.05
CA ALA A 40 -9.22 -33.79 -29.63
C ALA A 40 -8.76 -32.59 -28.77
N PRO A 41 -8.51 -31.43 -29.39
CA PRO A 41 -8.02 -30.26 -28.67
C PRO A 41 -9.04 -29.85 -27.60
N ARG A 42 -8.66 -30.03 -26.33
CA ARG A 42 -9.41 -29.46 -25.20
C ARG A 42 -9.26 -27.95 -25.32
N THR A 43 -10.35 -27.27 -25.63
CA THR A 43 -10.49 -25.84 -25.47
C THR A 43 -10.04 -25.48 -24.06
N ARG A 44 -8.87 -24.84 -23.94
CA ARG A 44 -8.52 -24.11 -22.72
C ARG A 44 -9.60 -23.06 -22.58
N THR A 45 -10.51 -23.24 -21.64
CA THR A 45 -11.31 -22.14 -21.12
C THR A 45 -10.31 -21.08 -20.71
N ALA A 46 -10.34 -19.94 -21.40
CA ALA A 46 -9.53 -18.79 -21.08
C ALA A 46 -9.70 -18.50 -19.59
N ALA A 47 -8.59 -18.29 -18.88
CA ALA A 47 -8.65 -17.67 -17.57
C ALA A 47 -9.53 -16.41 -17.70
N PRO A 48 -10.39 -16.10 -16.70
CA PRO A 48 -11.20 -14.91 -16.76
C PRO A 48 -10.27 -13.72 -17.02
N VAL A 49 -10.47 -13.06 -18.17
CA VAL A 49 -9.75 -11.86 -18.52
C VAL A 49 -10.00 -10.89 -17.38
N LYS A 50 -8.97 -10.55 -16.59
CA LYS A 50 -9.08 -9.48 -15.59
C LYS A 50 -9.69 -8.28 -16.33
N PRO A 51 -10.81 -7.72 -15.86
CA PRO A 51 -11.45 -6.60 -16.55
C PRO A 51 -10.38 -5.53 -16.78
N SER A 52 -10.21 -5.09 -18.04
CA SER A 52 -9.14 -4.15 -18.35
C SER A 52 -9.40 -2.88 -17.55
N VAL A 53 -8.44 -2.49 -16.71
CA VAL A 53 -8.50 -1.25 -15.96
C VAL A 53 -8.71 -0.11 -16.95
N LEU A 54 -9.83 0.62 -16.82
CA LEU A 54 -10.11 1.75 -17.70
C LEU A 54 -8.99 2.80 -17.57
N PRO A 55 -8.67 3.53 -18.67
CA PRO A 55 -7.75 4.65 -18.61
C PRO A 55 -8.17 5.64 -17.51
N ILE A 56 -7.18 6.21 -16.82
CA ILE A 56 -7.40 7.07 -15.66
C ILE A 56 -8.40 8.20 -15.94
N VAL A 57 -8.32 8.84 -17.11
CA VAL A 57 -9.22 9.91 -17.56
C VAL A 57 -10.68 9.45 -17.68
N VAL A 58 -10.91 8.20 -18.08
CA VAL A 58 -12.27 7.64 -18.22
C VAL A 58 -12.83 7.29 -16.86
N ALA A 59 -12.03 6.61 -16.01
CA ALA A 59 -12.43 6.25 -14.65
C ALA A 59 -12.71 7.50 -13.81
N ARG A 60 -11.92 8.56 -13.96
CA ARG A 60 -12.12 9.83 -13.23
C ARG A 60 -13.48 10.47 -13.52
N LYS A 61 -14.00 10.35 -14.75
CA LYS A 61 -15.34 10.87 -15.11
C LYS A 61 -16.50 10.12 -14.44
N GLN A 62 -16.24 8.90 -13.95
CA GLN A 62 -17.24 8.08 -13.27
C GLN A 62 -17.11 8.20 -11.74
N PHE A 63 -16.09 8.90 -11.25
CA PHE A 63 -15.86 9.07 -9.82
C PHE A 63 -16.78 10.16 -9.27
N PRO A 64 -17.33 10.00 -8.05
CA PRO A 64 -18.16 11.02 -7.41
C PRO A 64 -17.45 12.38 -7.31
N THR A 65 -18.22 13.44 -7.50
CA THR A 65 -17.79 14.84 -7.45
C THR A 65 -18.50 15.57 -6.32
N ALA A 66 -18.05 16.78 -5.97
CA ALA A 66 -18.72 17.58 -4.96
C ALA A 66 -20.19 17.91 -5.34
N ALA A 67 -20.51 17.94 -6.64
CA ALA A 67 -21.87 18.15 -7.13
C ALA A 67 -22.82 16.97 -6.88
N ASP A 68 -22.28 15.78 -6.61
CA ASP A 68 -23.05 14.59 -6.28
C ASP A 68 -23.47 14.54 -4.80
N ALA A 69 -22.92 15.44 -3.96
CA ALA A 69 -23.31 15.55 -2.55
C ALA A 69 -24.70 16.20 -2.41
N PRO A 70 -25.65 15.59 -1.66
CA PRO A 70 -26.95 16.20 -1.42
C PRO A 70 -26.83 17.58 -0.76
N LEU A 71 -27.55 18.57 -1.29
CA LEU A 71 -27.48 19.96 -0.81
C LEU A 71 -27.73 20.06 0.70
N GLU A 72 -28.66 19.29 1.24
CA GLU A 72 -28.95 19.25 2.68
C GLU A 72 -27.72 18.81 3.50
N ARG A 73 -26.99 17.79 3.03
CA ARG A 73 -25.76 17.30 3.68
C ARG A 73 -24.65 18.36 3.63
N VAL A 74 -24.50 19.03 2.49
CA VAL A 74 -23.53 20.14 2.35
C VAL A 74 -23.86 21.29 3.30
N GLN A 75 -25.14 21.68 3.41
CA GLN A 75 -25.57 22.73 4.34
C GLN A 75 -25.36 22.33 5.81
N GLN A 76 -25.66 21.08 6.17
CA GLN A 76 -25.39 20.56 7.51
C GLN A 76 -23.89 20.56 7.82
N ALA A 77 -23.04 20.14 6.87
CA ALA A 77 -21.59 20.16 7.02
C ALA A 77 -21.05 21.59 7.20
N LEU A 78 -21.60 22.58 6.48
CA LEU A 78 -21.24 23.99 6.65
C LEU A 78 -21.64 24.53 8.04
N MET A 79 -22.83 24.20 8.53
CA MET A 79 -23.25 24.57 9.89
C MET A 79 -22.32 23.97 10.94
N ARG A 80 -21.98 22.68 10.79
CA ARG A 80 -21.00 21.96 11.62
C ARG A 80 -19.62 22.62 11.55
N LYS A 81 -19.17 23.09 10.38
CA LYS A 81 -17.89 23.80 10.23
C LYS A 81 -17.87 25.10 11.04
N HIS A 82 -18.94 25.88 11.00
CA HIS A 82 -19.04 27.09 11.81
C HIS A 82 -19.05 26.81 13.31
N GLU A 83 -19.77 25.77 13.75
CA GLU A 83 -19.76 25.34 15.14
C GLU A 83 -18.36 24.88 15.59
N PHE A 84 -17.69 24.08 14.77
CA PHE A 84 -16.33 23.63 15.01
C PHE A 84 -15.36 24.80 15.17
N LEU A 85 -15.39 25.77 14.25
CA LEU A 85 -14.55 26.98 14.33
C LEU A 85 -14.83 27.84 15.57
N ALA A 86 -16.08 27.82 16.07
CA ALA A 86 -16.46 28.56 17.27
C ALA A 86 -16.07 27.85 18.59
N THR A 87 -15.93 26.53 18.57
CA THR A 87 -15.82 25.71 19.78
C THR A 87 -14.48 25.00 19.95
N VAL A 88 -13.80 24.69 18.85
CA VAL A 88 -12.55 23.93 18.86
C VAL A 88 -11.39 24.88 18.56
N PRO A 89 -10.56 25.23 19.56
CA PRO A 89 -9.38 26.04 19.31
C PRO A 89 -8.40 25.28 18.43
N TYR A 90 -7.94 25.92 17.37
CA TYR A 90 -6.96 25.34 16.47
C TYR A 90 -5.55 25.84 16.77
N ALA A 91 -4.64 24.90 17.00
CA ALA A 91 -3.21 25.13 17.00
C ALA A 91 -2.50 23.83 16.62
N VAL A 92 -1.63 23.88 15.61
CA VAL A 92 -0.77 22.73 15.30
C VAL A 92 0.16 22.50 16.49
N ALA A 93 0.08 21.31 17.09
CA ALA A 93 0.99 20.94 18.17
C ALA A 93 2.45 21.13 17.73
N PRO A 94 3.31 21.82 18.50
CA PRO A 94 4.68 22.11 18.09
C PRO A 94 5.49 20.87 17.71
N THR A 95 5.21 19.74 18.36
CA THR A 95 5.80 18.43 18.05
C THR A 95 5.44 17.94 16.66
N VAL A 96 4.20 18.13 16.22
CA VAL A 96 3.73 17.76 14.88
C VAL A 96 4.40 18.65 13.83
N ALA A 97 4.42 19.97 14.04
CA ALA A 97 5.08 20.89 13.12
C ALA A 97 6.57 20.58 12.94
N ALA A 98 7.30 20.32 14.04
CA ALA A 98 8.72 19.97 13.99
C ALA A 98 8.98 18.63 13.29
N HIS A 99 8.16 17.61 13.59
CA HIS A 99 8.23 16.30 12.94
C HIS A 99 7.99 16.41 11.43
N TRP A 100 6.96 17.14 11.02
CA TRP A 100 6.63 17.32 9.61
C TRP A 100 7.73 18.06 8.86
N LYS A 101 8.29 19.11 9.45
CA LYS A 101 9.42 19.83 8.86
C LYS A 101 10.65 18.94 8.68
N LYS A 102 10.96 18.06 9.65
CA LYS A 102 12.03 17.06 9.53
C LYS A 102 11.77 16.15 8.34
N TYR A 103 10.60 15.53 8.27
CA TYR A 103 10.33 14.53 7.23
C TYR A 103 10.04 15.11 5.85
N GLN A 104 9.60 16.36 5.76
CA GLN A 104 9.59 17.11 4.49
C GLN A 104 10.99 17.25 3.92
N TRP A 105 11.98 17.58 4.76
CA TRP A 105 13.37 17.59 4.32
C TRP A 105 13.84 16.18 3.96
N VAL A 106 13.59 15.17 4.80
CA VAL A 106 13.97 13.76 4.51
C VAL A 106 13.37 13.28 3.19
N PHE A 107 12.13 13.62 2.87
CA PHE A 107 11.47 13.18 1.64
C PHE A 107 11.77 14.06 0.43
N SER A 108 12.47 15.18 0.61
CA SER A 108 12.90 16.05 -0.49
C SER A 108 13.87 15.34 -1.45
N ALA A 109 14.09 15.92 -2.64
CA ALA A 109 14.98 15.35 -3.64
C ALA A 109 16.43 15.22 -3.14
N ASP A 110 16.87 16.17 -2.29
CA ASP A 110 18.21 16.17 -1.72
C ASP A 110 18.32 15.35 -0.42
N GLY A 111 17.21 15.19 0.30
CA GLY A 111 17.19 14.60 1.63
C GLY A 111 17.11 13.08 1.63
N LEU A 112 16.38 12.47 0.69
CA LEU A 112 16.01 11.05 0.78
C LEU A 112 17.23 10.12 0.74
N ASP A 113 18.18 10.42 -0.15
CA ASP A 113 19.43 9.65 -0.27
C ASP A 113 20.41 9.94 0.88
N ARG A 114 20.27 11.08 1.55
CA ARG A 114 21.13 11.52 2.67
C ARG A 114 20.57 11.20 4.04
N ALA A 115 19.30 10.81 4.11
CA ALA A 115 18.63 10.49 5.36
C ALA A 115 19.31 9.32 6.06
N ALA A 116 19.44 9.39 7.38
CA ALA A 116 19.96 8.28 8.15
C ALA A 116 18.97 7.09 8.08
N ASN A 117 19.48 5.86 8.07
CA ASN A 117 18.63 4.67 8.12
C ASN A 117 17.69 4.70 9.33
N TYR A 118 18.20 5.19 10.46
CA TYR A 118 17.42 5.39 11.67
C TYR A 118 16.23 6.34 11.47
N ASP A 119 16.37 7.43 10.70
CA ASP A 119 15.25 8.35 10.44
C ASP A 119 14.14 7.66 9.64
N LEU A 120 14.52 6.82 8.66
CA LEU A 120 13.55 6.06 7.86
C LEU A 120 12.84 4.99 8.69
N GLN A 121 13.55 4.33 9.61
CA GLN A 121 12.96 3.38 10.54
C GLN A 121 12.06 4.09 11.56
N GLN A 122 12.50 5.25 12.08
CA GLN A 122 11.72 6.05 13.02
C GLN A 122 10.42 6.53 12.38
N PHE A 123 10.45 6.99 11.13
CA PHE A 123 9.27 7.42 10.39
C PHE A 123 8.13 6.40 10.41
N VAL A 124 8.47 5.13 10.20
CA VAL A 124 7.51 4.03 10.14
C VAL A 124 6.77 3.83 11.46
N HIS A 125 7.45 4.02 12.59
CA HIS A 125 6.91 3.76 13.92
C HIS A 125 6.30 5.00 14.58
N ASP A 126 6.71 6.18 14.13
CA ASP A 126 6.29 7.43 14.73
C ASP A 126 4.80 7.70 14.42
N ARG A 127 4.00 7.91 15.46
CA ARG A 127 2.56 8.21 15.35
C ARG A 127 2.25 9.71 15.27
N THR A 128 3.28 10.55 15.33
CA THR A 128 3.14 12.00 15.25
C THR A 128 2.52 12.39 13.91
N GLY A 129 1.46 13.19 13.97
CA GLY A 129 0.71 13.64 12.80
C GLY A 129 -0.15 12.57 12.11
N GLY A 130 -0.26 11.37 12.67
CA GLY A 130 -1.11 10.28 12.16
C GLY A 130 -0.55 8.91 12.51
N ASP A 131 -1.40 8.01 12.99
CA ASP A 131 -1.06 6.63 13.35
C ASP A 131 -1.26 5.70 12.14
N PRO A 132 -0.18 5.15 11.55
CA PRO A 132 -0.30 4.24 10.41
C PRO A 132 -0.83 2.84 10.79
N GLY A 133 -1.04 2.55 12.08
CA GLY A 133 -1.52 1.26 12.56
C GLY A 133 -0.38 0.25 12.81
N SER A 134 -0.65 -1.02 12.53
CA SER A 134 0.30 -2.12 12.81
C SER A 134 1.47 -2.13 11.82
N THR A 135 2.70 -2.11 12.35
CA THR A 135 3.95 -2.21 11.58
C THR A 135 4.53 -3.63 11.53
N THR A 136 3.85 -4.61 12.12
CA THR A 136 4.36 -5.98 12.33
C THR A 136 4.97 -6.63 11.07
N GLU A 137 4.31 -6.51 9.91
CA GLU A 137 4.82 -7.10 8.67
C GLU A 137 6.07 -6.39 8.16
N LEU A 138 6.12 -5.07 8.33
CA LEU A 138 7.30 -4.27 8.01
C LEU A 138 8.46 -4.64 8.93
N ASP A 139 8.21 -4.81 10.23
CA ASP A 139 9.24 -5.16 11.22
C ASP A 139 9.85 -6.54 10.96
N LYS A 140 9.01 -7.51 10.58
CA LYS A 140 9.46 -8.84 10.13
C LYS A 140 10.35 -8.72 8.90
N ALA A 141 9.90 -7.97 7.90
CA ALA A 141 10.64 -7.79 6.66
C ALA A 141 11.97 -7.05 6.90
N TRP A 142 11.97 -6.01 7.73
CA TRP A 142 13.16 -5.24 8.12
C TRP A 142 14.17 -6.13 8.84
N THR A 143 13.71 -6.95 9.80
CA THR A 143 14.56 -7.89 10.53
C THR A 143 15.19 -8.93 9.60
N LEU A 144 14.42 -9.45 8.64
CA LEU A 144 14.90 -10.47 7.70
C LEU A 144 15.92 -9.92 6.69
N MET A 145 15.71 -8.70 6.19
CA MET A 145 16.57 -8.07 5.19
C MET A 145 17.81 -7.42 5.80
N GLY A 146 17.74 -7.03 7.08
CA GLY A 146 18.75 -6.24 7.75
C GLY A 146 18.62 -4.74 7.47
N GLU A 147 19.28 -3.93 8.30
CA GLU A 147 19.10 -2.47 8.33
C GLU A 147 19.38 -1.78 6.99
N LEU A 148 20.47 -2.15 6.31
CA LEU A 148 20.88 -1.50 5.07
C LEU A 148 19.89 -1.75 3.93
N GLU A 149 19.47 -3.00 3.74
CA GLU A 149 18.51 -3.35 2.70
C GLU A 149 17.10 -2.85 3.05
N GLY A 150 16.67 -2.96 4.31
CA GLY A 150 15.40 -2.39 4.77
C GLY A 150 15.31 -0.89 4.51
N ALA A 151 16.36 -0.14 4.87
CA ALA A 151 16.42 1.30 4.59
C ALA A 151 16.47 1.59 3.09
N ARG A 152 17.19 0.79 2.28
CA ARG A 152 17.20 0.91 0.82
C ARG A 152 15.80 0.72 0.23
N ARG A 153 15.05 -0.28 0.68
CA ARG A 153 13.67 -0.56 0.26
C ARG A 153 12.71 0.55 0.64
N VAL A 154 12.81 1.10 1.86
CA VAL A 154 12.01 2.26 2.28
C VAL A 154 12.31 3.48 1.41
N ARG A 155 13.59 3.77 1.10
CA ARG A 155 13.95 4.83 0.16
C ARG A 155 13.35 4.60 -1.22
N ALA A 156 13.46 3.38 -1.76
CA ALA A 156 12.90 3.04 -3.06
C ALA A 156 11.37 3.20 -3.10
N THR A 157 10.66 2.75 -2.06
CA THR A 157 9.21 2.95 -1.92
C THR A 157 8.84 4.43 -1.91
N ILE A 158 9.49 5.25 -1.08
CA ILE A 158 9.21 6.69 -0.98
C ILE A 158 9.56 7.41 -2.28
N GLN A 159 10.72 7.10 -2.87
CA GLN A 159 11.16 7.69 -4.13
C GLN A 159 10.21 7.34 -5.27
N HIS A 160 9.76 6.09 -5.37
CA HIS A 160 8.78 5.69 -6.37
C HIS A 160 7.45 6.39 -6.16
N LEU A 161 6.94 6.45 -4.92
CA LEU A 161 5.69 7.13 -4.61
C LEU A 161 5.71 8.61 -5.01
N LEU A 162 6.77 9.33 -4.65
CA LEU A 162 6.85 10.78 -4.83
C LEU A 162 7.33 11.17 -6.23
N ARG A 163 8.29 10.43 -6.79
CA ARG A 163 9.04 10.81 -8.00
C ARG A 163 9.21 9.68 -9.02
N GLY A 164 8.58 8.53 -8.82
CA GLY A 164 8.52 7.46 -9.83
C GLY A 164 7.76 7.90 -11.09
N PRO A 165 7.92 7.18 -12.20
CA PRO A 165 7.20 7.46 -13.44
C PRO A 165 5.70 7.17 -13.31
N GLY A 166 4.88 7.89 -14.08
CA GLY A 166 3.42 7.72 -14.10
C GLY A 166 2.67 8.57 -13.09
N ASP A 167 1.35 8.38 -13.03
CA ASP A 167 0.47 9.12 -12.13
C ASP A 167 0.65 8.65 -10.67
N VAL A 168 0.36 9.52 -9.70
CA VAL A 168 0.49 9.18 -8.28
C VAL A 168 -0.44 8.02 -7.88
N GLU A 169 -1.61 7.92 -8.51
CA GLU A 169 -2.60 6.87 -8.32
C GLU A 169 -2.06 5.49 -8.70
N ASP A 170 -1.34 5.40 -9.82
CA ASP A 170 -0.79 4.14 -10.31
C ASP A 170 0.40 3.74 -9.44
N ARG A 171 1.31 4.68 -9.13
CA ARG A 171 2.47 4.44 -8.23
C ARG A 171 2.03 4.00 -6.83
N PHE A 172 0.99 4.65 -6.29
CA PHE A 172 0.40 4.26 -5.00
C PHE A 172 -0.16 2.84 -5.06
N THR A 173 -0.91 2.51 -6.11
CA THR A 173 -1.48 1.17 -6.30
C THR A 173 -0.39 0.10 -6.37
N GLU A 174 0.67 0.35 -7.15
CA GLU A 174 1.78 -0.58 -7.30
C GLU A 174 2.48 -0.88 -5.97
N LEU A 175 2.64 0.13 -5.12
CA LEU A 175 3.25 0.00 -3.81
C LEU A 175 2.32 -0.71 -2.82
N ALA A 176 1.04 -0.34 -2.79
CA ALA A 176 0.05 -0.94 -1.89
C ALA A 176 -0.21 -2.42 -2.22
N GLU A 177 -0.19 -2.79 -3.50
CA GLU A 177 -0.35 -4.18 -3.97
C GLU A 177 0.98 -4.97 -3.97
N GLY A 178 2.11 -4.31 -3.68
CA GLY A 178 3.44 -4.92 -3.68
C GLY A 178 3.91 -5.39 -5.06
N THR A 179 3.40 -4.80 -6.14
CA THR A 179 3.80 -5.14 -7.51
C THR A 179 5.08 -4.42 -7.94
N TYR A 180 5.41 -3.29 -7.28
CA TYR A 180 6.71 -2.65 -7.46
C TYR A 180 7.83 -3.48 -6.81
N ALA A 181 8.77 -3.96 -7.63
CA ALA A 181 9.77 -4.96 -7.24
C ALA A 181 10.69 -4.52 -6.09
N GLU A 182 10.94 -3.21 -5.94
CA GLU A 182 11.80 -2.64 -4.90
C GLU A 182 11.02 -2.14 -3.68
N SER A 183 9.71 -2.40 -3.62
CA SER A 183 8.89 -1.99 -2.48
C SER A 183 9.35 -2.62 -1.17
N MET A 184 9.23 -1.87 -0.08
CA MET A 184 9.35 -2.35 1.29
C MET A 184 8.08 -3.14 1.67
N PRO A 185 8.17 -4.45 1.94
CA PRO A 185 7.02 -5.22 2.41
C PRO A 185 6.48 -4.64 3.72
N GLY A 186 5.15 -4.60 3.87
CA GLY A 186 4.49 -4.01 5.03
C GLY A 186 4.41 -2.48 5.03
N PHE A 187 4.98 -1.78 4.03
CA PHE A 187 4.77 -0.35 3.83
C PHE A 187 3.40 -0.09 3.18
N GLY A 188 2.35 -0.27 3.97
CA GLY A 188 0.96 -0.29 3.49
C GLY A 188 0.34 1.09 3.22
N GLU A 189 -0.93 1.07 2.83
CA GLU A 189 -1.74 2.23 2.44
C GLU A 189 -1.63 3.43 3.40
N ALA A 190 -1.69 3.18 4.72
CA ALA A 190 -1.63 4.24 5.72
C ALA A 190 -0.26 4.95 5.75
N LEU A 191 0.85 4.21 5.60
CA LEU A 191 2.20 4.78 5.51
C LEU A 191 2.41 5.51 4.19
N LEU A 192 1.90 4.99 3.08
CA LEU A 192 1.93 5.66 1.78
C LEU A 192 1.17 6.99 1.85
N THR A 193 -0.03 6.99 2.42
CA THR A 193 -0.83 8.21 2.61
C THR A 193 -0.14 9.20 3.55
N LYS A 194 0.46 8.72 4.65
CA LYS A 194 1.24 9.56 5.57
C LYS A 194 2.43 10.22 4.86
N THR A 195 3.10 9.47 3.99
CA THR A 195 4.21 9.98 3.17
C THR A 195 3.75 11.11 2.26
N LEU A 196 2.61 10.94 1.58
CA LEU A 196 2.01 11.98 0.75
C LEU A 196 1.57 13.21 1.55
N ALA A 197 0.91 13.01 2.70
CA ALA A 197 0.48 14.11 3.57
C ALA A 197 1.67 14.95 4.07
N ILE A 198 2.81 14.32 4.37
CA ILE A 198 4.01 15.04 4.78
C ILE A 198 4.68 15.74 3.59
N ALA A 199 4.84 15.05 2.46
CA ALA A 199 5.55 15.57 1.29
C ALA A 199 4.78 16.68 0.56
N GLU A 200 3.46 16.56 0.51
CA GLU A 200 2.52 17.48 -0.16
C GLU A 200 1.42 17.93 0.83
N PRO A 201 1.79 18.69 1.89
CA PRO A 201 0.89 19.04 3.01
C PRO A 201 -0.26 19.99 2.62
N HIS A 202 -0.19 20.55 1.41
CA HIS A 202 -1.20 21.44 0.84
C HIS A 202 -2.21 20.69 -0.04
N ARG A 203 -1.99 19.40 -0.30
CA ARG A 203 -2.84 18.56 -1.14
C ARG A 203 -3.43 17.37 -0.40
N PHE A 204 -2.63 16.68 0.42
CA PHE A 204 -3.06 15.44 1.05
C PHE A 204 -3.41 15.61 2.53
N LEU A 205 -4.61 15.14 2.89
CA LEU A 205 -5.13 15.11 4.25
C LEU A 205 -4.38 14.07 5.11
N PRO A 206 -4.06 14.36 6.38
CA PRO A 206 -3.55 13.40 7.35
C PRO A 206 -4.65 12.44 7.88
N ILE A 207 -5.49 11.94 6.97
CA ILE A 207 -6.48 10.87 7.16
C ILE A 207 -5.94 9.65 6.42
N LEU A 208 -5.40 8.68 7.16
CA LEU A 208 -4.41 7.76 6.59
C LEU A 208 -5.03 6.57 5.87
N SER A 209 -6.20 6.08 6.31
CA SER A 209 -6.87 4.95 5.66
C SER A 209 -7.93 5.39 4.66
N LEU A 210 -8.11 4.63 3.59
CA LEU A 210 -9.20 4.77 2.63
C LEU A 210 -10.54 4.53 3.33
N ASP A 211 -10.62 3.52 4.20
CA ASP A 211 -11.85 3.23 4.95
C ASP A 211 -12.30 4.41 5.81
N GLU A 212 -11.38 5.11 6.47
CA GLU A 212 -11.70 6.33 7.22
C GLU A 212 -12.21 7.43 6.28
N LYS A 213 -11.56 7.65 5.12
CA LYS A 213 -12.00 8.63 4.12
C LYS A 213 -13.39 8.31 3.58
N ARG A 214 -13.67 7.05 3.26
CA ARG A 214 -14.98 6.59 2.75
C ARG A 214 -16.08 6.82 3.79
N ARG A 215 -15.82 6.43 5.04
CA ARG A 215 -16.74 6.67 6.17
C ARG A 215 -17.03 8.16 6.34
N ILE A 216 -16.02 9.03 6.24
CA ILE A 216 -16.21 10.49 6.33
C ILE A 216 -17.07 11.00 5.17
N ALA A 217 -16.75 10.62 3.92
CA ALA A 217 -17.49 11.05 2.73
C ALA A 217 -18.98 10.68 2.83
N GLU A 218 -19.28 9.47 3.30
CA GLU A 218 -20.65 9.00 3.49
C GLU A 218 -21.34 9.67 4.68
N ALA A 219 -20.70 9.69 5.85
CA ALA A 219 -21.33 10.18 7.08
C ALA A 219 -21.55 11.70 7.08
N VAL A 220 -20.58 12.47 6.61
CA VAL A 220 -20.62 13.94 6.62
C VAL A 220 -21.35 14.48 5.40
N TYR A 221 -21.05 13.93 4.21
CA TYR A 221 -21.51 14.50 2.94
C TYR A 221 -22.55 13.63 2.21
N GLY A 222 -22.83 12.41 2.67
CA GLY A 222 -23.76 11.51 1.99
C GLY A 222 -23.26 11.00 0.64
N VAL A 223 -21.94 11.05 0.39
CA VAL A 223 -21.34 10.61 -0.87
C VAL A 223 -20.80 9.19 -0.73
N GLU A 224 -21.33 8.26 -1.52
CA GLU A 224 -20.85 6.89 -1.56
C GLU A 224 -19.61 6.75 -2.44
N ILE A 225 -18.51 6.26 -1.85
CA ILE A 225 -17.27 6.01 -2.57
C ILE A 225 -17.20 4.55 -3.01
N PRO A 226 -16.89 4.25 -4.30
CA PRO A 226 -16.75 2.89 -4.79
C PRO A 226 -15.77 2.04 -3.99
N ALA A 227 -16.02 0.74 -3.93
CA ALA A 227 -15.10 -0.22 -3.31
C ALA A 227 -13.86 -0.49 -4.20
N ALA A 228 -12.71 -0.70 -3.56
CA ALA A 228 -11.47 -1.07 -4.24
C ALA A 228 -11.58 -2.46 -4.90
N GLY A 229 -10.83 -2.67 -5.99
CA GLY A 229 -10.71 -3.97 -6.66
C GLY A 229 -11.88 -4.34 -7.57
N VAL A 230 -12.89 -3.47 -7.71
CA VAL A 230 -14.02 -3.65 -8.63
C VAL A 230 -13.77 -2.83 -9.89
N GLY A 231 -13.64 -3.49 -11.04
CA GLY A 231 -13.51 -2.81 -12.34
C GLY A 231 -12.26 -1.93 -12.44
N SER A 232 -12.45 -0.61 -12.52
CA SER A 232 -11.37 0.38 -12.71
C SER A 232 -10.92 1.10 -11.42
N TRP A 233 -11.48 0.70 -10.27
CA TRP A 233 -11.22 1.29 -8.95
C TRP A 233 -10.01 0.64 -8.27
N THR A 234 -8.82 1.13 -8.60
CA THR A 234 -7.60 0.76 -7.87
C THR A 234 -7.54 1.51 -6.53
N VAL A 235 -6.81 0.95 -5.57
CA VAL A 235 -6.65 1.58 -4.24
C VAL A 235 -6.04 2.97 -4.34
N GLY A 236 -5.03 3.17 -5.20
CA GLY A 236 -4.40 4.48 -5.35
C GLY A 236 -5.33 5.53 -5.96
N ARG A 237 -6.15 5.15 -6.93
CA ARG A 237 -7.20 6.05 -7.46
C ARG A 237 -8.16 6.46 -6.36
N LEU A 238 -8.69 5.51 -5.60
CA LEU A 238 -9.64 5.81 -4.52
C LEU A 238 -9.01 6.68 -3.43
N VAL A 239 -7.79 6.37 -2.97
CA VAL A 239 -7.11 7.16 -1.93
C VAL A 239 -6.91 8.60 -2.35
N VAL A 240 -6.37 8.83 -3.56
CA VAL A 240 -6.09 10.18 -4.07
C VAL A 240 -7.38 10.92 -4.39
N TRP A 241 -8.33 10.26 -5.04
CA TRP A 241 -9.55 10.92 -5.50
C TRP A 241 -10.52 11.23 -4.37
N THR A 242 -10.65 10.34 -3.38
CA THR A 242 -11.44 10.64 -2.18
C THR A 242 -10.75 11.72 -1.33
N ASN A 243 -9.41 11.75 -1.29
CA ASN A 243 -8.70 12.87 -0.67
C ASN A 243 -9.09 14.20 -1.31
N ASP A 244 -8.94 14.30 -2.63
CA ASP A 244 -9.19 15.54 -3.38
C ASP A 244 -10.67 15.96 -3.25
N LEU A 245 -11.60 15.00 -3.29
CA LEU A 245 -13.02 15.24 -3.09
C LEU A 245 -13.34 15.79 -1.68
N LEU A 246 -12.73 15.24 -0.64
CA LEU A 246 -12.94 15.72 0.73
C LEU A 246 -12.39 17.14 0.92
N VAL A 247 -11.23 17.45 0.34
CA VAL A 247 -10.68 18.81 0.35
C VAL A 247 -11.63 19.78 -0.36
N GLU A 248 -12.15 19.40 -1.53
CA GLU A 248 -13.12 20.20 -2.30
C GLU A 248 -14.43 20.43 -1.52
N LEU A 249 -14.98 19.39 -0.90
CA LEU A 249 -16.24 19.44 -0.15
C LEU A 249 -16.17 20.29 1.12
N VAL A 250 -15.01 20.33 1.79
CA VAL A 250 -14.80 21.19 2.96
C VAL A 250 -14.71 22.66 2.56
N GLY A 251 -14.08 22.91 1.40
CA GLY A 251 -13.83 24.24 0.88
C GLY A 251 -12.78 25.00 1.71
N GLU A 252 -12.85 26.32 1.66
CA GLU A 252 -11.91 27.22 2.32
C GLU A 252 -12.31 27.48 3.79
N ASP A 253 -11.66 28.45 4.46
CA ASP A 253 -11.87 28.89 5.86
C ASP A 253 -11.06 28.15 6.95
N LEU A 254 -10.53 26.96 6.67
CA LEU A 254 -9.65 26.24 7.59
C LEU A 254 -8.18 26.55 7.28
N GLU A 255 -7.35 26.66 8.32
CA GLU A 255 -5.97 27.17 8.20
C GLU A 255 -5.04 26.28 7.37
N ASP A 256 -5.19 24.96 7.47
CA ASP A 256 -4.40 23.97 6.74
C ASP A 256 -5.12 22.61 6.70
N LEU A 257 -4.51 21.60 6.05
CA LEU A 257 -5.10 20.26 5.92
C LEU A 257 -5.15 19.45 7.23
N PHE A 258 -4.40 19.82 8.28
CA PHE A 258 -4.60 19.26 9.62
C PHE A 258 -5.87 19.80 10.25
N HIS A 259 -6.13 21.09 10.10
CA HIS A 259 -7.35 21.71 10.55
C HIS A 259 -8.56 21.08 9.84
N VAL A 260 -8.45 20.84 8.53
CA VAL A 260 -9.45 20.09 7.74
C VAL A 260 -9.65 18.68 8.27
N ALA A 261 -8.59 17.92 8.51
CA ALA A 261 -8.71 16.55 9.03
C ALA A 261 -9.32 16.51 10.44
N GLN A 262 -9.03 17.49 11.30
CA GLN A 262 -9.64 17.60 12.64
C GLN A 262 -11.14 17.88 12.53
N PHE A 263 -11.53 18.83 11.69
CA PHE A 263 -12.94 19.11 11.41
C PHE A 263 -13.67 17.86 10.92
N LEU A 264 -13.14 17.18 9.90
CA LEU A 264 -13.79 16.00 9.30
C LEU A 264 -13.98 14.87 10.31
N ARG A 265 -12.99 14.60 11.18
CA ARG A 265 -13.13 13.59 12.24
C ARG A 265 -14.16 14.01 13.29
N TRP A 266 -14.10 15.26 13.73
CA TRP A 266 -15.07 15.83 14.67
C TRP A 266 -16.50 15.76 14.13
N ALA A 267 -16.70 16.09 12.85
CA ALA A 267 -18.00 16.10 12.19
C ALA A 267 -18.62 14.70 12.04
N VAL A 268 -17.83 13.62 12.02
CA VAL A 268 -18.33 12.24 12.05
C VAL A 268 -18.85 11.85 13.45
N GLU A 269 -18.31 12.47 14.50
CA GLU A 269 -18.68 12.17 15.89
C GLU A 269 -19.93 12.94 16.38
N GLN A 270 -20.38 13.94 15.62
CA GLN A 270 -21.61 14.71 15.89
C GLN A 270 -22.86 14.06 15.26
#